data_AF-G9QQV5-F1
#
_entry.id   AF-G9QQV5-F1
#
_cell.length_a   1.000
_cell.length_b   1.000
_cell.length_c   1.000
_cell.angle_alpha   90.00
_cell.angle_beta   90.00
_cell.angle_gamma   90.00
#
_symmetry.space_group_name_H-M   'P 1'
#
loop_
_entity.id
_entity.type
_entity.pdbx_description
1 polymer ?
#
loop_
_entity_poly.entity_id
_entity_poly.type
_entity_poly.pdbx_seq_one_letter_code
_entity_poly.pdbx_strand_id
1 'polypeptide(L)' 'NPHRDTKRWKELYNERTSVERCNSRMKSYLTANSLHVWGIEKVKTHIYLNAIVLLVSALAMAKENKGKKAA' A
#
# COMPACT_ATOMS: atom_id res chain seq x y z
N ASN A 1 25.43 -10.81 -8.28
CA ASN A 1 24.67 -9.55 -8.28
C ASN A 1 23.83 -9.50 -9.56
N PRO A 2 22.49 -9.59 -9.52
CA PRO A 2 21.69 -9.58 -10.74
C PRO A 2 21.87 -8.25 -11.48
N HIS A 3 22.14 -8.33 -12.78
CA HIS A 3 22.38 -7.15 -13.62
C HIS A 3 21.11 -6.28 -13.67
N ARG A 4 21.26 -5.00 -13.30
CA ARG A 4 20.13 -4.08 -13.05
C ARG A 4 19.27 -3.82 -14.29
N ASP A 5 19.80 -4.05 -15.49
CA ASP A 5 19.05 -3.86 -16.74
C ASP A 5 18.26 -5.07 -17.22
N THR A 6 18.36 -6.21 -16.54
CA THR A 6 17.54 -7.37 -16.90
C THR A 6 16.07 -7.08 -16.64
N LYS A 7 15.20 -7.58 -17.53
CA LYS A 7 13.73 -7.49 -17.37
C LYS A 7 13.30 -7.97 -15.99
N ARG A 8 13.87 -9.09 -15.53
CA ARG A 8 13.59 -9.68 -14.21
C ARG A 8 13.96 -8.74 -13.06
N TRP A 9 15.10 -8.05 -13.13
CA TRP A 9 15.49 -7.10 -12.10
C TRP A 9 14.51 -5.93 -12.03
N LYS A 10 14.09 -5.38 -13.19
CA LYS A 10 13.12 -4.28 -13.26
C LYS A 10 11.76 -4.65 -12.68
N GLU A 11 11.28 -5.86 -12.96
CA GLU A 11 10.04 -6.40 -12.38
C GLU A 11 10.09 -6.46 -10.85
N LEU A 12 11.14 -7.08 -10.29
CA LEU A 12 11.34 -7.18 -8.84
C LEU A 12 11.51 -5.79 -8.20
N TYR A 13 12.20 -4.88 -8.88
CA TYR A 13 12.38 -3.51 -8.41
C TYR A 13 11.05 -2.75 -8.37
N ASN A 14 10.20 -2.94 -9.38
CA ASN A 14 8.86 -2.35 -9.43
C ASN A 14 7.97 -2.91 -8.32
N GLU A 15 8.03 -4.21 -8.07
CA GLU A 15 7.30 -4.87 -6.98
C GLU A 15 7.72 -4.31 -5.62
N ARG A 16 9.03 -4.20 -5.37
CA ARG A 16 9.56 -3.56 -4.14
C ARG A 16 9.06 -2.13 -4.00
N THR A 17 9.15 -1.35 -5.08
CA THR A 17 8.69 0.05 -5.10
C THR A 17 7.18 0.15 -4.81
N SER A 18 6.38 -0.82 -5.28
CA SER A 18 4.95 -0.90 -4.98
C SER A 18 4.69 -1.06 -3.48
N VAL A 19 5.43 -1.95 -2.82
CA VAL A 19 5.35 -2.17 -1.37
C VAL A 19 5.77 -0.91 -0.60
N GLU A 20 6.86 -0.26 -1.00
CA GLU A 20 7.33 0.99 -0.38
C GLU A 20 6.29 2.11 -0.48
N ARG A 21 5.61 2.25 -1.63
CA ARG A 21 4.52 3.22 -1.81
C ARG A 21 3.33 2.90 -0.90
N CYS A 22 2.95 1.63 -0.78
CA CYS A 22 1.88 1.20 0.11
C CYS A 22 2.19 1.58 1.57
N ASN A 23 3.42 1.27 2.02
CA ASN A 23 3.88 1.60 3.37
C ASN A 23 3.91 3.12 3.60
N SER A 24 4.39 3.90 2.64
CA SER A 24 4.36 5.36 2.71
C SER A 24 2.93 5.90 2.88
N ARG A 25 1.97 5.37 2.12
CA ARG A 25 0.56 5.77 2.26
C ARG A 25 -0.02 5.43 3.64
N MET A 26 0.27 4.23 4.15
CA MET A 26 -0.18 3.85 5.49
C MET A 26 0.40 4.78 6.57
N LYS A 27 1.67 5.15 6.44
CA LYS A 27 2.36 6.06 7.37
C LYS A 27 1.81 7.48 7.31
N SER A 28 1.58 8.01 6.12
CA SER A 28 1.17 9.41 5.93
C SER A 28 -0.32 9.65 6.11
N TYR A 29 -1.17 8.72 5.67
CA TYR A 29 -2.62 8.94 5.58
C TYR A 29 -3.45 8.08 6.54
N LEU A 30 -2.91 6.95 7.02
CA LEU A 30 -3.65 5.98 7.83
C LEU A 30 -2.98 5.80 9.19
N THR A 31 -2.49 6.89 9.78
CA THR A 31 -2.01 6.98 11.17
C THR A 31 -0.93 5.98 11.60
N ALA A 32 -0.30 5.22 10.71
CA ALA A 32 0.62 4.16 11.12
C ALA A 32 1.86 4.69 11.87
N ASN A 33 2.21 5.97 11.67
CA ASN A 33 3.27 6.67 12.41
C ASN A 33 2.76 7.47 13.63
N SER A 34 1.44 7.59 13.82
CA SER A 34 0.82 8.42 14.87
C SER A 34 -0.15 7.63 15.77
N LEU A 35 0.03 6.31 15.86
CA LEU A 35 -0.75 5.46 16.76
C LEU A 35 -0.36 5.73 18.22
N HIS A 36 -1.29 6.24 19.01
CA HIS A 36 -1.13 6.46 20.44
C HIS A 36 -1.93 5.42 21.23
N VAL A 37 -1.57 4.14 21.05
CA VAL A 37 -2.27 3.01 21.69
C VAL A 37 -1.27 2.10 22.38
N TRP A 38 -1.57 1.72 23.62
CA TRP A 38 -0.71 0.85 24.40
C TRP A 38 -0.98 -0.63 24.10
N GLY A 39 0.09 -1.39 23.86
CA GLY A 39 0.06 -2.84 23.62
C GLY A 39 0.21 -3.23 22.14
N ILE A 40 1.13 -4.15 21.85
CA ILE A 40 1.47 -4.58 20.49
C ILE A 40 0.29 -5.20 19.75
N GLU A 41 -0.60 -5.90 20.47
CA GLU A 41 -1.80 -6.50 19.88
C GLU A 41 -2.76 -5.45 19.34
N LYS A 42 -3.00 -4.38 20.11
CA LYS A 42 -3.86 -3.28 19.67
C LYS A 42 -3.27 -2.56 18.47
N VAL A 43 -1.96 -2.28 18.50
CA VAL A 43 -1.23 -1.69 17.37
C VAL A 43 -1.37 -2.56 16.12
N LYS A 44 -1.19 -3.88 16.23
CA LYS A 44 -1.38 -4.81 15.11
C LYS A 44 -2.79 -4.71 14.54
N THR A 45 -3.82 -4.74 15.39
CA THR A 45 -5.22 -4.61 14.94
C THR A 45 -5.46 -3.30 14.20
N HIS A 46 -4.93 -2.17 14.68
CA HIS A 46 -5.02 -0.89 13.97
C HIS A 46 -4.36 -0.94 12.59
N ILE A 47 -3.15 -1.51 12.48
CA ILE A 47 -2.46 -1.64 11.19
C ILE A 47 -3.24 -2.56 10.23
N TYR A 48 -3.85 -3.64 10.71
CA TYR A 48 -4.71 -4.49 9.88
C TYR A 48 -5.92 -3.73 9.36
N LEU A 49 -6.61 -2.97 10.21
CA LEU A 49 -7.73 -2.13 9.79
C LEU A 49 -7.31 -1.10 8.74
N ASN A 50 -6.17 -0.45 8.94
CA ASN A 50 -5.62 0.50 7.97
C ASN A 50 -5.31 -0.17 6.63
N ALA A 51 -4.76 -1.38 6.63
CA ALA A 51 -4.50 -2.15 5.41
C ALA A 51 -5.81 -2.49 4.66
N ILE A 52 -6.85 -2.90 5.38
CA ILE A 52 -8.18 -3.18 4.80
C ILE A 52 -8.76 -1.91 4.16
N VAL A 53 -8.73 -0.78 4.87
CA VAL A 53 -9.20 0.52 4.36
C VAL A 53 -8.44 0.91 3.09
N LEU A 54 -7.12 0.73 3.06
CA LEU A 54 -6.31 1.04 1.89
C LEU A 54 -6.68 0.18 0.69
N LEU A 55 -6.92 -1.12 0.91
CA LEU A 55 -7.34 -2.06 -0.14
C LEU A 55 -8.72 -1.70 -0.70
N VAL A 56 -9.70 -1.47 0.18
CA VAL A 56 -11.06 -1.08 -0.24
C VAL A 56 -11.04 0.25 -1.00
N SER A 57 -10.25 1.22 -0.53
CA SER A 57 -10.08 2.51 -1.23
C SER A 57 -9.48 2.32 -2.62
N ALA A 58 -8.45 1.46 -2.75
CA ALA A 58 -7.84 1.16 -4.04
C ALA A 58 -8.84 0.49 -5.00
N LEU A 59 -9.67 -0.43 -4.51
CA LEU A 59 -10.72 -1.07 -5.31
C LEU A 59 -11.80 -0.08 -5.74
N ALA A 60 -12.23 0.81 -4.85
CA ALA A 60 -13.20 1.85 -5.16
C ALA A 60 -12.68 2.80 -6.26
N MET A 61 -11.44 3.29 -6.11
CA MET A 61 -10.77 4.13 -7.12
C MET A 61 -10.60 3.39 -8.45
N ALA A 62 -10.27 2.10 -8.42
CA ALA A 62 -10.15 1.29 -9.62
C ALA A 62 -11.50 1.13 -10.34
N LYS A 63 -12.60 0.97 -9.59
CA LYS A 63 -13.96 0.94 -10.14
C LYS A 63 -14.36 2.27 -10.76
N GLU A 64 -14.09 3.39 -10.07
CA GLU A 64 -14.38 4.74 -10.57
C GLU A 64 -13.61 5.05 -11.87
N ASN A 65 -12.31 4.73 -11.89
CA ASN A 65 -11.46 4.94 -13.06
C ASN A 65 -11.88 4.08 -14.26
N LYS A 66 -12.45 2.88 -14.04
CA LYS A 66 -13.06 2.09 -15.10
C LYS A 66 -14.32 2.76 -15.67
N GLY A 67 -15.17 3.30 -14.80
CA GLY A 67 -16.36 4.06 -15.22
C GLY A 67 -16.02 5.31 -16.04
N LYS A 68 -14.98 6.06 -15.64
CA LYS A 68 -14.49 7.25 -16.36
C LYS A 68 -13.82 6.96 -17.70
N LYS A 69 -13.38 5.72 -17.94
CA LYS A 69 -12.80 5.31 -19.24
C LYS A 69 -13.85 4.77 -20.22
N ALA A 70 -15.04 4.44 -19.74
CA ALA A 70 -16.14 3.91 -20.54
C ALA A 70 -17.18 4.99 -20.93
N ALA A 71 -17.11 6.16 -20.29
CA ALA A 71 -17.82 7.39 -20.67
C ALA A 71 -16.91 8.26 -21.53
#